data_AF-A0AAW1QM52-F1
#
_entry.id   AF-A0AAW1QM52-F1
#
_cell.length_a   1.000
_cell.length_b   1.000
_cell.length_c   1.000
_cell.angle_alpha   90.00
_cell.angle_beta   90.00
_cell.angle_gamma   90.00
#
_symmetry.space_group_name_H-M   'P 1'
#
loop_
_entity.id
_entity.type
_entity.pdbx_description
1 polymer ?
#
loop_
_entity_poly.entity_id
_entity_poly.type
_entity_poly.pdbx_seq_one_letter_code
_entity_poly.pdbx_strand_id
1 'polypeptide(L)'
;MPRTNCHYILDAQAVVRSGDSAEDLHSARTAPPVLREAAEIVNSMVKERQGRVADQLQAGDLDGWASSYALANRYAGRDESVAPHTDKLTALGRRPVIASLSLGACRTFRVTRAPEEFLHEVPKAARVTPHPTSGTTRINLTFRKLKPHVAAAMPRCNCGRLAALKACVQRLRHGGTRHVYYLACDPSKGDTGCAFRRWDV
;
A
#
# COMPACT_ATOMS: atom_id res chain seq x y z
N MET A 1 -9.52 -8.43 10.92
CA MET A 1 -9.12 -7.00 10.86
C MET A 1 -8.24 -6.74 12.07
N PRO A 2 -7.05 -6.11 11.93
CA PRO A 2 -6.31 -5.64 13.10
C PRO A 2 -7.26 -4.69 13.82
N ARG A 3 -7.43 -4.88 15.13
CA ARG A 3 -8.42 -4.11 15.89
C ARG A 3 -8.01 -2.64 15.98
N THR A 4 -6.74 -2.34 15.69
CA THR A 4 -6.19 -0.99 15.74
C THR A 4 -5.21 -0.78 14.59
N ASN A 5 -5.54 0.15 13.71
CA ASN A 5 -4.61 0.73 12.75
C ASN A 5 -4.55 2.25 12.94
N CYS A 6 -3.47 2.87 12.48
CA CYS A 6 -3.32 4.32 12.47
C CYS A 6 -2.50 4.75 11.26
N HIS A 7 -2.95 5.78 10.57
CA HIS A 7 -2.20 6.43 9.50
C HIS A 7 -1.37 7.58 10.08
N TYR A 8 -0.13 7.73 9.61
CA TYR A 8 0.79 8.77 10.02
C TYR A 8 1.38 9.51 8.83
N ILE A 9 1.30 10.83 8.84
CA ILE A 9 1.81 11.72 7.80
C ILE A 9 3.28 12.03 8.07
N LEU A 10 4.15 11.71 7.11
CA LEU A 10 5.58 12.04 7.12
C LEU A 10 5.84 13.30 6.31
N ASP A 11 5.12 13.48 5.20
CA ASP A 11 5.13 14.67 4.34
C ASP A 11 3.69 15.19 4.14
N ALA A 12 3.37 16.31 4.79
CA ALA A 12 2.05 16.93 4.70
C ALA A 12 1.75 17.52 3.31
N GLN A 13 2.77 18.00 2.59
CA GLN A 13 2.56 18.57 1.26
C GLN A 13 2.13 17.50 0.26
N ALA A 14 2.73 16.31 0.34
CA ALA A 14 2.34 15.18 -0.49
C ALA A 14 0.88 14.75 -0.27
N VAL A 15 0.40 14.79 0.98
CA VAL A 15 -1.00 14.46 1.31
C VAL A 15 -1.95 15.51 0.73
N VAL A 16 -1.71 16.79 1.00
CA VAL A 16 -2.54 17.90 0.51
C VAL A 16 -2.67 17.87 -1.01
N ARG A 17 -1.55 17.68 -1.73
CA ARG A 17 -1.55 17.64 -3.19
C ARG A 17 -2.22 16.38 -3.77
N SER A 18 -2.40 15.33 -2.97
CA SER A 18 -3.06 14.09 -3.41
C SER A 18 -4.59 14.16 -3.33
N GLY A 19 -5.15 15.15 -2.62
CA GLY A 19 -6.59 15.42 -2.54
C GLY A 19 -7.44 14.18 -2.23
N ASP A 20 -8.58 14.04 -2.93
CA ASP A 20 -9.54 12.93 -2.80
C ASP A 20 -8.90 11.52 -2.94
N SER A 21 -7.74 11.40 -3.60
CA SER A 21 -7.04 10.11 -3.73
C SER A 21 -6.45 9.61 -2.42
N ALA A 22 -6.18 10.53 -1.48
CA ALA A 22 -5.60 10.25 -0.17
C ALA A 22 -6.67 10.21 0.94
N GLU A 23 -7.91 9.84 0.60
CA GLU A 23 -9.04 9.90 1.53
C GLU A 23 -8.84 9.10 2.82
N ASP A 24 -8.14 7.96 2.73
CA ASP A 24 -7.80 7.11 3.89
C ASP A 24 -6.85 7.84 4.89
N LEU A 25 -6.33 9.02 4.53
CA LEU A 25 -5.45 9.85 5.35
C LEU A 25 -6.14 11.04 6.02
N HIS A 26 -7.46 11.25 5.85
CA HIS A 26 -8.16 12.37 6.50
C HIS A 26 -8.08 12.32 8.03
N SER A 27 -8.07 11.12 8.62
CA SER A 27 -7.89 10.90 10.06
C SER A 27 -6.44 10.60 10.44
N ALA A 28 -5.48 10.83 9.54
CA ALA A 28 -4.08 10.54 9.80
C ALA A 28 -3.49 11.53 10.81
N ARG A 29 -2.56 11.04 11.62
CA ARG A 29 -1.85 11.84 12.62
C ARG A 29 -0.54 12.34 12.04
N THR A 30 -0.01 13.44 12.56
CA THR A 30 1.38 13.79 12.29
C THR A 30 2.30 12.70 12.83
N ALA A 31 3.27 12.24 12.03
CA ALA A 31 4.23 11.23 12.47
C ALA A 31 5.07 11.76 13.65
N PRO A 32 5.14 11.03 14.78
CA PRO A 32 6.01 11.40 15.89
C PRO A 32 7.50 11.26 15.50
N PRO A 33 8.44 11.90 16.24
CA PRO A 33 9.87 11.87 15.91
C PRO A 33 10.44 10.47 15.68
N VAL A 34 10.13 9.51 16.56
CA VAL A 34 10.59 8.11 16.43
C VAL A 34 10.11 7.43 15.15
N LEU A 35 8.92 7.78 14.63
CA LEU A 35 8.42 7.23 13.38
C LEU A 35 9.08 7.89 12.17
N ARG A 36 9.49 9.16 12.28
CA ARG A 36 10.28 9.86 11.24
C ARG A 36 11.67 9.27 11.14
N GLU A 37 12.32 9.00 12.27
CA GLU A 37 13.62 8.31 12.31
C GLU A 37 13.52 6.92 11.68
N ALA A 38 12.48 6.14 12.02
CA ALA A 38 12.24 4.86 11.36
C ALA A 38 12.02 5.01 9.84
N ALA A 39 11.35 6.07 9.40
CA ALA A 39 11.17 6.36 7.99
C ALA A 39 12.50 6.67 7.28
N GLU A 40 13.40 7.42 7.91
CA GLU A 40 14.73 7.73 7.36
C GLU A 40 15.56 6.46 7.14
N ILE A 41 15.58 5.56 8.14
CA ILE A 41 16.24 4.26 8.03
C ILE A 41 15.66 3.45 6.87
N VAL A 42 14.33 3.37 6.79
CA VAL A 42 13.64 2.65 5.71
C VAL A 42 13.92 3.28 4.35
N ASN A 43 13.92 4.60 4.24
CA ASN A 43 14.24 5.32 3.00
C ASN A 43 15.67 5.01 2.52
N SER A 44 16.67 4.99 3.43
CA SER A 44 18.04 4.58 3.10
C SER A 44 18.10 3.14 2.58
N MET A 45 17.46 2.21 3.30
CA MET A 45 17.44 0.80 2.93
C MET A 45 16.73 0.55 1.59
N VAL A 46 15.66 1.30 1.30
CA VAL A 46 15.02 1.25 0.00
C VAL A 46 16.01 1.70 -1.05
N LYS A 47 16.58 2.91 -0.93
CA LYS A 47 17.54 3.50 -1.88
C LYS A 47 18.69 2.54 -2.22
N GLU A 48 19.32 1.92 -1.22
CA GLU A 48 20.39 0.95 -1.41
C GLU A 48 19.98 -0.29 -2.21
N ARG A 49 18.71 -0.68 -2.15
CA ARG A 49 18.16 -1.86 -2.83
C ARG A 49 17.57 -1.55 -4.20
N GLN A 50 17.26 -0.28 -4.51
CA GLN A 50 16.59 0.11 -5.76
C GLN A 50 17.36 -0.33 -7.01
N GLY A 51 18.69 -0.21 -6.98
CA GLY A 51 19.55 -0.61 -8.10
C GLY A 51 19.39 -2.08 -8.53
N ARG A 52 18.99 -2.97 -7.61
CA ARG A 52 18.80 -4.41 -7.90
C ARG A 52 17.51 -4.70 -8.68
N VAL A 53 16.58 -3.76 -8.69
CA VAL A 53 15.25 -3.90 -9.29
C VAL A 53 14.93 -2.68 -10.17
N ALA A 54 15.95 -1.99 -10.67
CA ALA A 54 15.79 -0.68 -11.30
C ALA A 54 14.88 -0.74 -12.55
N ASP A 55 14.97 -1.84 -13.30
CA ASP A 55 14.13 -2.17 -14.46
C ASP A 55 12.64 -2.36 -14.11
N GLN A 56 12.34 -2.61 -12.83
CA GLN A 56 10.98 -2.82 -12.31
C GLN A 56 10.39 -1.55 -11.69
N LEU A 57 11.19 -0.51 -11.43
CA LEU A 57 10.73 0.72 -10.79
C LEU A 57 10.24 1.74 -11.81
N GLN A 58 9.37 2.65 -11.37
CA GLN A 58 9.11 3.86 -12.15
C GLN A 58 10.28 4.84 -12.01
N ALA A 59 10.58 5.61 -13.07
CA ALA A 59 11.67 6.59 -13.06
C ALA A 59 11.63 7.52 -11.83
N GLY A 60 10.45 8.02 -11.45
CA GLY A 60 10.27 8.89 -10.29
C GLY A 60 10.57 8.23 -8.93
N ASP A 61 10.70 6.91 -8.86
CA ASP A 61 11.10 6.19 -7.65
C ASP A 61 12.59 5.82 -7.64
N LEU A 62 13.27 5.80 -8.79
CA LEU A 62 14.71 5.48 -8.87
C LEU A 62 15.59 6.54 -8.20
N ASP A 63 15.28 7.82 -8.41
CA ASP A 63 16.15 8.93 -7.96
C ASP A 63 15.63 9.65 -6.72
N GLY A 64 14.50 9.22 -6.14
CA GLY A 64 13.79 10.03 -5.15
C GLY A 64 12.68 9.33 -4.41
N TRP A 65 12.81 8.04 -4.11
CA TRP A 65 11.85 7.41 -3.20
C TRP A 65 12.06 7.89 -1.77
N ALA A 66 11.05 8.55 -1.23
CA ALA A 66 10.92 8.87 0.18
C ALA A 66 9.48 8.62 0.59
N SER A 67 9.30 7.95 1.73
CA SER A 67 7.96 7.69 2.25
C SER A 67 7.27 8.98 2.69
N SER A 68 6.05 9.19 2.20
CA SER A 68 5.20 10.36 2.54
C SER A 68 4.23 10.06 3.68
N TYR A 69 3.92 8.79 3.91
CA TYR A 69 3.10 8.36 5.04
C TYR A 69 3.43 6.92 5.44
N ALA A 70 3.01 6.54 6.65
CA ALA A 70 3.08 5.19 7.16
C ALA A 70 1.72 4.73 7.69
N LEU A 71 1.38 3.46 7.43
CA LEU A 71 0.27 2.76 8.08
C LEU A 71 0.82 1.88 9.18
N ALA A 72 0.47 2.18 10.43
CA ALA A 72 0.77 1.33 11.57
C ALA A 72 -0.38 0.37 11.83
N ASN A 73 -0.08 -0.93 11.86
CA ASN A 73 -1.01 -1.98 12.28
C ASN A 73 -0.51 -2.59 13.59
N ARG A 74 -1.38 -2.68 14.58
CA ARG A 74 -1.14 -3.44 15.81
C ARG A 74 -1.93 -4.75 15.75
N TYR A 75 -1.26 -5.85 16.09
CA TYR A 75 -1.85 -7.18 16.24
C TYR A 75 -1.63 -7.63 17.69
N ALA A 76 -2.63 -7.49 18.56
CA ALA A 76 -2.45 -7.75 19.99
C ALA A 76 -2.20 -9.23 20.31
N GLY A 77 -2.91 -10.12 19.62
CA GLY A 77 -2.91 -11.55 19.88
C GLY A 77 -3.33 -12.35 18.66
N ARG A 78 -3.35 -13.67 18.76
CA ARG A 78 -3.44 -14.60 17.62
C ARG A 78 -4.68 -14.40 16.72
N ASP A 79 -5.74 -13.82 17.26
CA ASP A 79 -7.04 -13.68 16.60
C ASP A 79 -7.16 -12.43 15.70
N GLU A 80 -6.18 -11.53 15.75
CA GLU A 80 -6.12 -10.35 14.89
C GLU A 80 -5.44 -10.67 13.56
N SER A 81 -6.04 -10.19 12.47
CA SER A 81 -5.68 -10.54 11.10
C SER A 81 -5.95 -9.41 10.11
N VAL A 82 -5.29 -9.40 8.97
CA VAL A 82 -5.68 -8.65 7.77
C VAL A 82 -6.06 -9.68 6.72
N ALA A 83 -7.24 -9.55 6.10
CA ALA A 83 -7.69 -10.47 5.05
C ALA A 83 -6.86 -10.29 3.75
N PRO A 84 -6.88 -11.28 2.83
CA PRO A 84 -6.25 -11.16 1.52
C PRO A 84 -6.68 -9.89 0.78
N HIS A 85 -5.71 -9.07 0.38
CA HIS A 85 -5.95 -7.85 -0.39
C HIS A 85 -4.72 -7.44 -1.20
N THR A 86 -4.93 -6.47 -2.09
CA THR A 86 -3.87 -5.70 -2.74
C THR A 86 -3.95 -4.25 -2.27
N ASP A 87 -2.81 -3.54 -2.28
CA ASP A 87 -2.80 -2.12 -1.92
C ASP A 87 -3.55 -1.27 -2.96
N LYS A 88 -4.24 -0.23 -2.50
CA LYS A 88 -4.89 0.75 -3.39
C LYS A 88 -3.83 1.55 -4.14
N LEU A 89 -3.85 1.49 -5.47
CA LEU A 89 -2.82 2.12 -6.32
C LEU A 89 -3.13 3.56 -6.70
N THR A 90 -4.37 4.04 -6.54
CA THR A 90 -4.84 5.35 -7.03
C THR A 90 -3.91 6.51 -6.64
N ALA A 91 -3.43 6.53 -5.40
CA ALA A 91 -2.51 7.57 -4.92
C ALA A 91 -1.02 7.18 -5.00
N LEU A 92 -0.71 5.91 -5.27
CA LEU A 92 0.66 5.36 -5.29
C LEU A 92 1.22 5.22 -6.72
N GLY A 93 0.34 5.18 -7.72
CA GLY A 93 0.66 4.94 -9.11
C GLY A 93 1.04 3.49 -9.41
N ARG A 94 1.59 3.31 -10.61
CA ARG A 94 2.00 1.99 -11.14
C ARG A 94 3.32 1.57 -10.50
N ARG A 95 3.53 0.26 -10.36
CA ARG A 95 4.74 -0.35 -9.76
C ARG A 95 5.23 0.38 -8.51
N PRO A 96 4.37 0.66 -7.51
CA PRO A 96 4.80 1.42 -6.34
C PRO A 96 5.74 0.57 -5.50
N VAL A 97 6.75 1.23 -4.92
CA VAL A 97 7.56 0.63 -3.85
C VAL A 97 6.81 0.81 -2.53
N ILE A 98 6.60 -0.30 -1.84
CA ILE A 98 5.98 -0.36 -0.51
C ILE A 98 6.96 -1.07 0.41
N ALA A 99 7.38 -0.37 1.47
CA ALA A 99 8.32 -0.90 2.44
C ALA A 99 7.61 -1.20 3.75
N SER A 100 7.96 -2.31 4.41
CA SER A 100 7.32 -2.73 5.66
C SER A 100 8.35 -3.07 6.72
N LEU A 101 8.20 -2.51 7.91
CA LEU A 101 8.98 -2.81 9.11
C LEU A 101 8.10 -3.57 10.10
N SER A 102 8.50 -4.80 10.45
CA SER A 102 7.78 -5.66 11.40
C SER A 102 8.55 -5.74 12.73
N LEU A 103 7.85 -5.50 13.84
CA LEU A 103 8.42 -5.49 15.19
C LEU A 103 7.57 -6.35 16.13
N GLY A 104 8.19 -6.88 17.18
CA GLY A 104 7.52 -7.66 18.22
C GLY A 104 7.30 -9.12 17.82
N ALA A 105 6.13 -9.67 18.16
CA ALA A 105 5.85 -11.10 17.99
C ALA A 105 5.88 -11.55 16.51
N CYS A 106 6.49 -12.70 16.26
CA CYS A 106 6.55 -13.28 14.92
C CYS A 106 5.17 -13.78 14.47
N ARG A 107 4.81 -13.50 13.21
CA ARG A 107 3.57 -13.98 12.58
C ARG A 107 3.78 -14.29 11.11
N THR A 108 2.92 -15.14 10.59
CA THR A 108 2.82 -15.39 9.16
C THR A 108 2.37 -14.13 8.43
N PHE A 109 3.16 -13.75 7.43
CA PHE A 109 2.74 -12.87 6.35
C PHE A 109 2.64 -13.75 5.11
N ARG A 110 1.45 -13.83 4.51
CA ARG A 110 1.21 -14.71 3.36
C ARG A 110 1.05 -13.87 2.12
N VAL A 111 1.75 -14.27 1.05
CA VAL A 111 1.56 -13.75 -0.30
C VAL A 111 0.99 -14.88 -1.14
N THR A 112 -0.11 -14.63 -1.83
CA THR A 112 -0.80 -15.61 -2.67
C THR A 112 -0.99 -15.04 -4.06
N ARG A 113 -0.70 -15.86 -5.08
CA ARG A 113 -0.98 -15.51 -6.47
C ARG A 113 -2.43 -15.87 -6.79
N ALA A 114 -3.27 -14.87 -7.02
CA ALA A 114 -4.59 -15.02 -7.62
C ALA A 114 -4.49 -14.93 -9.16
N PRO A 115 -5.54 -15.29 -9.93
CA PRO A 115 -5.49 -15.31 -11.39
C PRO A 115 -5.04 -13.98 -12.02
N GLU A 116 -5.44 -12.86 -11.42
CA GLU A 116 -5.17 -11.52 -11.96
C GLU A 116 -4.29 -10.65 -11.05
N GLU A 117 -3.97 -11.08 -9.82
CA GLU A 117 -3.26 -10.22 -8.85
C GLU A 117 -2.44 -11.02 -7.84
N PHE A 118 -1.55 -10.33 -7.12
CA PHE A 118 -0.92 -10.88 -5.92
C PHE A 118 -1.64 -10.31 -4.71
N LEU A 119 -2.15 -11.20 -3.87
CA LEU A 119 -2.79 -10.86 -2.62
C LEU A 119 -1.81 -11.03 -1.49
N HIS A 120 -1.87 -10.16 -0.50
CA HIS A 120 -1.14 -10.33 0.75
C HIS A 120 -2.09 -10.28 1.95
N GLU A 121 -1.71 -10.98 3.01
CA GLU A 121 -2.49 -11.05 4.24
C GLU A 121 -1.62 -11.33 5.48
N VAL A 122 -2.22 -11.06 6.63
CA VAL A 122 -1.74 -11.54 7.93
C VAL A 122 -2.87 -12.39 8.50
N PRO A 123 -2.87 -13.72 8.35
CA PRO A 123 -3.96 -14.56 8.79
C PRO A 123 -4.01 -14.64 10.33
N LYS A 124 -5.15 -15.10 10.86
CA LYS A 124 -5.22 -15.52 12.26
C LYS A 124 -4.23 -16.65 12.48
N ALA A 125 -3.61 -16.67 13.65
CA ALA A 125 -2.63 -17.68 14.00
C ALA A 125 -3.23 -18.67 15.01
N ALA A 126 -2.88 -19.96 14.91
CA ALA A 126 -3.20 -20.92 15.96
C ALA A 126 -2.38 -20.64 17.24
N ARG A 127 -1.11 -20.26 17.04
CA ARG A 127 -0.15 -19.88 18.07
C ARG A 127 0.69 -18.70 17.60
N VAL A 128 1.14 -17.86 18.53
CA VAL A 128 2.04 -16.74 18.28
C VAL A 128 3.27 -16.94 19.13
N THR A 129 4.46 -16.88 18.53
CA THR A 129 5.72 -16.90 19.28
C THR A 129 5.89 -15.56 19.98
N PRO A 130 5.88 -15.52 21.32
CA PRO A 130 5.98 -14.26 22.06
C PRO A 130 7.37 -13.64 21.89
N HIS A 131 7.41 -12.31 21.84
CA HIS A 131 8.63 -11.51 21.86
C HIS A 131 8.95 -11.09 23.31
N PRO A 132 10.23 -11.10 23.75
CA PRO A 132 10.60 -10.81 25.14
C PRO A 132 10.03 -9.49 25.68
N THR A 133 9.98 -8.45 24.84
CA THR A 133 9.51 -7.11 25.25
C THR A 133 8.01 -6.90 25.04
N SER A 134 7.41 -7.48 24.01
CA SER A 134 6.04 -7.13 23.59
C SER A 134 5.03 -8.27 23.74
N GLY A 135 5.46 -9.40 24.33
CA GLY A 135 4.65 -10.60 24.47
C GLY A 135 4.12 -11.05 23.10
N THR A 136 2.81 -11.22 22.99
CA THR A 136 2.14 -11.67 21.76
C THR A 136 1.86 -10.54 20.75
N THR A 137 2.18 -9.29 21.11
CA THR A 137 1.91 -8.13 20.26
C THR A 137 2.93 -8.04 19.13
N ARG A 138 2.42 -7.93 17.90
CA ARG A 138 3.17 -7.53 16.70
C ARG A 138 2.77 -6.12 16.29
N ILE A 139 3.74 -5.31 15.91
CA ILE A 139 3.53 -4.00 15.28
C ILE A 139 4.09 -4.08 13.87
N ASN A 140 3.35 -3.55 12.89
CA ASN A 140 3.82 -3.44 11.52
C ASN A 140 3.65 -2.02 11.02
N LEU A 141 4.74 -1.42 10.53
CA LEU A 141 4.75 -0.09 9.94
C LEU A 141 4.95 -0.24 8.44
N THR A 142 3.97 0.16 7.64
CA THR A 142 4.03 0.10 6.18
C THR A 142 4.19 1.49 5.60
N PHE A 143 5.36 1.76 5.03
CA PHE A 143 5.79 3.04 4.47
C PHE A 143 5.47 3.09 2.97
N ARG A 144 4.88 4.21 2.54
CA ARG A 144 4.43 4.41 1.17
C ARG A 144 4.72 5.83 0.71
N LYS A 145 4.94 5.97 -0.60
CA LYS A 145 5.13 7.25 -1.27
C LYS A 145 3.90 7.58 -2.11
N LEU A 146 3.22 8.66 -1.75
CA LEU A 146 2.16 9.26 -2.56
C LEU A 146 2.78 9.90 -3.80
N LYS A 147 2.05 9.85 -4.91
CA LYS A 147 2.41 10.49 -6.17
C LYS A 147 1.33 11.50 -6.54
N PRO A 148 1.40 12.75 -6.06
CA PRO A 148 0.34 13.73 -6.27
C PRO A 148 0.01 13.99 -7.74
N HIS A 149 1.00 13.94 -8.64
CA HIS A 149 0.77 14.08 -10.08
C HIS A 149 -0.08 12.93 -10.65
N VAL A 150 0.09 11.71 -10.12
CA VAL A 150 -0.77 10.57 -10.49
C VAL A 150 -2.17 10.79 -9.95
N ALA A 151 -2.28 11.12 -8.67
CA ALA A 151 -3.56 11.39 -8.00
C ALA A 151 -4.38 12.48 -8.73
N ALA A 152 -3.72 13.59 -9.10
CA ALA A 152 -4.35 14.70 -9.81
C ALA A 152 -4.78 14.34 -11.25
N ALA A 153 -4.12 13.37 -11.89
CA ALA A 153 -4.46 12.90 -13.23
C ALA A 153 -5.59 11.84 -13.23
N MET A 154 -6.04 11.38 -12.07
CA MET A 154 -7.11 10.37 -12.00
C MET A 154 -8.46 10.96 -12.46
N PRO A 155 -9.10 10.39 -13.49
CA PRO A 155 -10.39 10.88 -13.95
C PRO A 155 -11.52 10.45 -13.01
N ARG A 156 -12.70 11.05 -13.15
CA ARG A 156 -13.92 10.61 -12.48
C ARG A 156 -14.63 9.53 -13.30
N CYS A 157 -15.28 8.58 -12.63
CA CYS A 157 -16.19 7.61 -13.23
C CYS A 157 -17.48 8.29 -13.73
N ASN A 158 -18.31 7.54 -14.46
CA ASN A 158 -19.68 7.95 -14.82
C ASN A 158 -20.56 8.28 -13.58
N CYS A 159 -20.17 7.73 -12.42
CA CYS A 159 -20.79 7.98 -11.13
C CYS A 159 -20.26 9.22 -10.38
N GLY A 160 -19.38 10.03 -11.00
CA GLY A 160 -18.80 11.25 -10.40
C GLY A 160 -17.68 11.01 -9.37
N ARG A 161 -17.50 9.79 -8.85
CA ARG A 161 -16.38 9.44 -7.95
C ARG A 161 -15.06 9.31 -8.69
N LEU A 162 -13.94 9.49 -7.99
CA LEU A 162 -12.62 9.27 -8.57
C LEU A 162 -12.45 7.81 -9.01
N ALA A 163 -11.96 7.58 -10.22
CA ALA A 163 -11.67 6.25 -10.70
C ALA A 163 -10.48 5.66 -9.91
N ALA A 164 -10.55 4.37 -9.61
CA ALA A 164 -9.46 3.66 -8.96
C ALA A 164 -8.50 3.08 -10.00
N LEU A 165 -7.20 3.28 -9.78
CA LEU A 165 -6.16 2.59 -10.52
C LEU A 165 -6.07 1.15 -10.02
N LYS A 166 -6.24 0.20 -10.93
CA LYS A 166 -6.12 -1.24 -10.67
C LYS A 166 -5.03 -1.83 -11.54
N ALA A 167 -4.43 -2.91 -11.05
CA ALA A 167 -3.47 -3.72 -11.80
C ALA A 167 -4.08 -5.10 -12.04
N CYS A 168 -3.77 -5.71 -13.19
CA CYS A 168 -3.95 -7.14 -13.36
C CYS A 168 -2.80 -7.77 -14.13
N VAL A 169 -2.69 -9.10 -14.03
CA VAL A 169 -1.74 -9.91 -14.80
C VAL A 169 -2.44 -10.42 -16.06
N GLN A 170 -1.98 -9.97 -17.23
CA GLN A 170 -2.48 -10.45 -18.52
C GLN A 170 -1.56 -11.53 -19.09
N ARG A 171 -2.13 -12.64 -19.55
CA ARG A 171 -1.40 -13.66 -20.33
C ARG A 171 -1.14 -13.18 -21.75
N LEU A 172 0.08 -13.35 -22.22
CA LEU A 172 0.48 -13.01 -23.58
C LEU A 172 0.16 -14.16 -24.55
N ARG A 173 -0.17 -13.82 -25.80
CA ARG A 173 -0.55 -14.79 -26.84
C ARG A 173 0.56 -15.81 -27.14
N HIS A 174 1.82 -15.40 -27.04
CA HIS A 174 3.00 -16.23 -27.34
C HIS A 174 3.66 -16.83 -26.09
N GLY A 175 2.91 -16.94 -24.99
CA GLY A 175 3.44 -17.38 -23.70
C GLY A 175 4.01 -16.21 -22.87
N GLY A 176 4.04 -16.39 -21.55
CA GLY A 176 4.42 -15.36 -20.59
C GLY A 176 3.27 -14.50 -20.08
N THR A 177 3.58 -13.60 -19.16
CA THR A 177 2.63 -12.70 -18.51
C THR A 177 3.18 -11.29 -18.43
N ARG A 178 2.30 -10.29 -18.50
CA ARG A 178 2.66 -8.88 -18.23
C ARG A 178 1.71 -8.27 -17.21
N HIS A 179 2.23 -7.35 -16.40
CA HIS A 179 1.40 -6.49 -15.57
C HIS A 179 0.80 -5.38 -16.42
N VAL A 180 -0.53 -5.27 -16.43
CA VAL A 180 -1.27 -4.20 -17.08
C VAL A 180 -2.06 -3.41 -16.03
N TYR A 181 -2.38 -2.17 -16.36
CA TYR A 181 -3.08 -1.24 -15.47
C TYR A 181 -4.32 -0.71 -16.18
N TYR A 182 -5.37 -0.49 -15.40
CA TYR A 182 -6.63 0.04 -15.89
C TYR A 182 -7.30 0.87 -14.80
N LEU A 183 -8.14 1.80 -15.23
CA LEU A 183 -9.01 2.57 -14.35
C LEU A 183 -10.37 1.89 -14.26
N ALA A 184 -10.93 1.83 -13.07
CA ALA A 184 -12.27 1.29 -12.86
C ALA A 184 -13.00 2.01 -11.72
N CYS A 185 -14.32 1.88 -11.69
CA CYS A 185 -15.10 2.29 -10.52
C CYS A 185 -14.68 1.46 -9.29
N ASP A 186 -14.61 2.10 -8.12
CA ASP A 186 -14.42 1.44 -6.83
C ASP A 186 -15.77 1.35 -6.10
N PRO A 187 -16.43 0.17 -6.11
CA PRO A 187 -17.74 0.01 -5.49
C PRO A 187 -17.65 0.01 -3.96
N SER A 188 -16.46 -0.10 -3.35
CA SER A 188 -16.32 -0.02 -1.89
C SER A 188 -16.65 1.36 -1.32
N LYS A 189 -16.79 2.38 -2.18
CA LYS A 189 -17.04 3.78 -1.82
C LYS A 189 -18.48 4.26 -2.08
N GLY A 190 -19.49 3.39 -1.95
CA GLY A 190 -20.92 3.78 -2.03
C GLY A 190 -21.86 2.66 -2.49
N ASP A 191 -23.16 2.84 -2.27
CA ASP A 191 -24.18 1.79 -2.42
C ASP A 191 -24.39 1.30 -3.87
N THR A 192 -24.09 2.12 -4.87
CA THR A 192 -24.21 1.76 -6.29
C THR A 192 -22.93 2.10 -7.06
N GLY A 193 -22.15 1.08 -7.45
CA GLY A 193 -21.06 1.18 -8.43
C GLY A 193 -21.56 1.52 -9.84
N CYS A 194 -20.68 1.98 -10.73
CA CYS A 194 -20.98 2.05 -12.17
C CYS A 194 -20.02 1.15 -12.98
N ALA A 195 -20.36 0.87 -14.24
CA ALA A 195 -19.58 0.00 -15.12
C ALA A 195 -18.34 0.65 -15.75
N PHE A 196 -17.91 1.84 -15.27
CA PHE A 196 -16.76 2.54 -15.83
C PHE A 196 -15.49 1.68 -15.77
N ARG A 197 -14.86 1.47 -16.95
CA ARG A 197 -13.57 0.80 -17.10
C ARG A 197 -12.80 1.37 -18.29
N ARG A 198 -11.51 1.68 -18.11
CA ARG A 198 -10.61 2.17 -19.16
C ARG A 198 -9.23 1.53 -19.05
N TRP A 199 -8.75 0.94 -20.15
CA TRP A 199 -7.43 0.31 -20.24
C TRP A 199 -6.33 1.31 -20.62
N ASP A 200 -5.07 0.89 -20.43
CA ASP A 200 -3.83 1.56 -20.85
C ASP A 200 -3.65 2.98 -20.30
N VAL A 201 -3.38 3.04 -18.98
CA VAL A 201 -2.95 4.25 -18.26
C VAL A 201 -1.49 4.20 -17.79
#